data_AF-A0A977IG93-F1
#
_entry.id   AF-A0A977IG93-F1
#
_cell.length_a   1.000
_cell.length_b   1.000
_cell.length_c   1.000
_cell.angle_alpha   90.00
_cell.angle_beta   90.00
_cell.angle_gamma   90.00
#
_symmetry.space_group_name_H-M   'P 1'
#
loop_
_entity.id
_entity.type
_entity.pdbx_description
1 polymer ?
#
loop_
_entity_poly.entity_id
_entity_poly.type
_entity_poly.pdbx_seq_one_letter_code
_entity_poly.pdbx_strand_id
1 'polypeptide(L)'
;MAEGPAAPKHSVLAGAKAWFARHEQTLLIVNCVSIALLFLLHIFGSTVPVFAPALGTLVNVFAIVLVSFIFASVVWKGVVPAVICMLGIVLMHNAIILPYYPPADPTFPDFMIRGQDYVRSSAQVSAQVASTMHFFLGLGMVAFAITLAYRPGFLFTRNRPRPEEEDDPWSKYPVWYDNIKLVGDHKEQMVEAKSLMEDADRYLIWRYEYVLAYIYGTAHLVRPNGLVPKKDTTFVRDEESGLLVGKARYTGYFT
;
A
#
# COMPACT_ATOMS: atom_id res chain seq x y z
N MET A 1 -15.32 21.58 45.83
CA MET A 1 -14.24 20.76 45.23
C MET A 1 -14.51 20.71 43.74
N ALA A 2 -13.69 21.42 42.96
CA ALA A 2 -13.84 21.48 41.51
C ALA A 2 -13.01 20.34 40.89
N GLU A 3 -13.68 19.39 40.24
CA GLU A 3 -13.03 18.49 39.29
C GLU A 3 -12.69 19.30 38.03
N GLY A 4 -11.40 19.46 37.76
CA GLY A 4 -10.91 20.13 36.56
C GLY A 4 -11.21 19.30 35.30
N PRO A 5 -11.45 19.95 34.14
CA PRO A 5 -11.80 19.25 32.92
C PRO A 5 -10.60 18.45 32.39
N ALA A 6 -10.82 17.17 32.09
CA ALA A 6 -9.86 16.29 31.45
C ALA A 6 -9.38 16.89 30.12
N ALA A 7 -8.07 17.15 30.01
CA ALA A 7 -7.41 17.64 28.79
C ALA A 7 -7.56 16.63 27.62
N PRO A 8 -7.57 17.10 26.36
CA PRO A 8 -8.13 16.34 25.24
C PRO A 8 -7.12 15.33 24.67
N LYS A 9 -7.52 14.05 24.57
CA LYS A 9 -6.76 12.96 23.90
C LYS A 9 -6.42 13.25 22.42
N HIS A 10 -7.05 14.25 21.80
CA HIS A 10 -6.81 14.65 20.42
C HIS A 10 -5.45 15.35 20.19
N SER A 11 -4.82 15.94 21.20
CA SER A 11 -3.57 16.72 21.01
C SER A 11 -2.34 15.83 20.77
N VAL A 12 -2.26 14.67 21.45
CA VAL A 12 -1.09 13.77 21.40
C VAL A 12 -1.02 13.03 20.07
N LEU A 13 -2.15 12.52 19.57
CA LEU A 13 -2.21 11.82 18.28
C LEU A 13 -1.92 12.76 17.11
N ALA A 14 -2.42 14.00 17.19
CA ALA A 14 -2.11 15.03 16.20
C ALA A 14 -0.61 15.40 16.23
N GLY A 15 -0.02 15.54 17.43
CA GLY A 15 1.40 15.78 17.62
C GLY A 15 2.29 14.65 17.08
N ALA A 16 1.93 13.39 17.36
CA ALA A 16 2.61 12.21 16.83
C ALA A 16 2.54 12.18 15.29
N LYS A 17 1.35 12.32 14.72
CA LYS A 17 1.15 12.34 13.25
C LYS A 17 1.99 13.43 12.57
N ALA A 18 2.03 14.63 13.17
CA ALA A 18 2.86 15.73 12.67
C ALA A 18 4.37 15.47 12.81
N TRP A 19 4.80 14.73 13.83
CA TRP A 19 6.19 14.32 13.98
C TRP A 19 6.59 13.30 12.91
N PHE A 20 5.76 12.27 12.66
CA PHE A 20 6.00 11.26 11.62
C PHE A 20 6.01 11.88 10.21
N ALA A 21 5.14 12.85 9.94
CA ALA A 21 5.14 13.59 8.68
C ALA A 21 6.44 14.38 8.44
N ARG A 22 7.00 14.99 9.48
CA ARG A 22 8.26 15.76 9.38
C ARG A 22 9.50 14.88 9.17
N HIS A 23 9.49 13.63 9.62
CA HIS A 23 10.64 12.72 9.57
C HIS A 23 10.46 11.60 8.53
N GLU A 24 9.64 11.83 7.50
CA GLU A 24 9.29 10.86 6.47
C GLU A 24 10.50 10.20 5.79
N GLN A 25 11.51 10.98 5.40
CA GLN A 25 12.72 10.44 4.77
C GLN A 25 13.54 9.57 5.74
N THR A 26 13.68 10.01 6.99
CA THR A 26 14.41 9.25 8.02
C THR A 26 13.72 7.92 8.31
N LEU A 27 12.39 7.90 8.37
CA LEU A 27 11.61 6.68 8.58
C LEU A 27 11.75 5.69 7.43
N LEU A 28 11.81 6.18 6.17
CA LEU A 28 12.10 5.33 5.02
C LEU A 28 13.49 4.69 5.12
N ILE A 29 14.51 5.45 5.53
CA ILE A 29 15.87 4.91 5.74
C ILE A 29 15.85 3.84 6.84
N VAL A 30 15.17 4.11 7.97
CA VAL A 30 15.04 3.14 9.06
C VAL A 30 14.32 1.87 8.60
N ASN A 31 13.29 1.98 7.76
CA ASN A 31 12.62 0.83 7.16
C ASN A 31 13.56 0.02 6.26
N CYS A 32 14.31 0.68 5.37
CA CYS A 32 15.27 0.01 4.50
C CYS A 32 16.35 -0.73 5.30
N VAL A 33 16.91 -0.07 6.33
CA VAL A 33 17.89 -0.69 7.24
C VAL A 33 17.28 -1.87 7.99
N SER A 34 16.06 -1.72 8.50
CA SER A 34 15.37 -2.78 9.24
C SER A 34 15.10 -4.00 8.36
N ILE A 35 14.65 -3.78 7.13
CA ILE A 35 14.44 -4.84 6.13
C ILE A 35 15.77 -5.53 5.79
N ALA A 36 16.84 -4.77 5.57
CA ALA A 36 18.16 -5.33 5.29
C ALA A 36 18.68 -6.20 6.45
N LEU A 37 18.50 -5.74 7.69
CA LEU A 37 18.87 -6.51 8.88
C LEU A 37 18.03 -7.78 9.04
N LEU A 38 16.70 -7.71 8.81
CA LEU A 38 15.82 -8.89 8.80
C LEU A 38 16.21 -9.90 7.71
N PHE A 39 16.63 -9.40 6.55
CA PHE A 39 17.12 -10.22 5.44
C PHE A 39 18.41 -10.97 5.82
N LEU A 40 19.38 -10.28 6.42
CA LEU A 40 20.60 -10.89 6.93
C LEU A 40 20.30 -11.93 8.01
N LEU A 41 19.35 -11.64 8.91
CA LEU A 41 18.93 -12.56 9.96
C LEU A 41 18.31 -13.83 9.39
N HIS A 42 17.48 -13.71 8.35
CA HIS A 42 16.89 -14.85 7.64
C HIS A 42 17.94 -15.70 6.91
N ILE A 43 18.90 -15.07 6.21
CA ILE A 43 20.00 -15.80 5.55
C ILE A 43 20.86 -16.53 6.58
N PHE A 44 21.22 -15.85 7.68
CA PHE A 44 22.05 -16.45 8.72
C PHE A 44 21.35 -17.64 9.39
N GLY A 45 20.07 -17.49 9.76
CA GLY A 45 19.29 -18.58 10.36
C GLY A 45 18.99 -19.75 9.42
N SER A 46 18.96 -19.52 8.12
CA SER A 46 18.74 -20.58 7.11
C SER A 46 20.02 -21.30 6.70
N THR A 47 21.19 -20.68 6.86
CA THR A 47 22.49 -21.25 6.46
C THR A 47 23.24 -21.91 7.62
N VAL A 48 23.04 -21.42 8.84
CA VAL A 48 23.72 -21.93 10.03
C VAL A 48 22.70 -22.60 10.95
N PRO A 49 22.64 -23.94 11.00
CA PRO A 49 21.77 -24.65 11.94
C PRO A 49 22.32 -24.52 13.36
N VAL A 50 21.98 -23.43 14.05
CA VAL A 50 22.37 -23.20 15.45
C VAL A 50 21.20 -23.49 16.38
N PHE A 51 21.18 -24.69 16.96
CA PHE A 51 20.24 -25.03 18.03
C PHE A 51 20.78 -24.54 19.37
N ALA A 52 20.75 -23.22 19.57
CA ALA A 52 21.07 -22.59 20.85
C ALA A 52 19.85 -21.76 21.32
N PRO A 53 19.16 -22.15 22.42
CA PRO A 53 17.94 -21.47 22.87
C PRO A 53 18.18 -20.00 23.25
N ALA A 54 19.37 -19.68 23.78
CA ALA A 54 19.77 -18.30 24.06
C ALA A 54 19.88 -17.45 22.78
N LEU A 55 20.41 -18.03 21.69
CA LEU A 55 20.51 -17.36 20.40
C LEU A 55 19.12 -17.16 19.77
N GLY A 56 18.25 -18.17 19.83
CA GLY A 56 16.87 -18.06 19.34
C GLY A 56 16.08 -16.96 20.06
N THR A 57 16.28 -16.81 21.37
CA THR A 57 15.66 -15.72 22.15
C THR A 57 16.17 -14.35 21.71
N LEU A 58 17.48 -14.21 21.52
CA LEU A 58 18.11 -12.97 21.04
C LEU A 58 17.59 -12.59 19.64
N VAL A 59 17.56 -13.55 18.72
CA VAL A 59 17.05 -13.39 17.35
C VAL A 59 15.59 -12.96 17.36
N ASN A 60 14.75 -13.58 18.20
CA ASN A 60 13.34 -13.20 18.35
C ASN A 60 13.18 -11.75 18.83
N VAL A 61 13.93 -11.35 19.86
CA VAL A 61 13.90 -9.96 20.38
C VAL A 61 14.31 -8.97 19.29
N PHE A 62 15.40 -9.23 18.58
CA PHE A 62 15.84 -8.38 17.46
C PHE A 62 14.79 -8.32 16.35
N ALA A 63 14.21 -9.46 15.96
CA ALA A 63 13.17 -9.50 14.93
C ALA A 63 11.96 -8.65 15.33
N ILE A 64 11.47 -8.78 16.57
CA ILE A 64 10.34 -8.00 17.10
C ILE A 64 10.64 -6.49 17.05
N VAL A 65 11.84 -6.08 17.47
CA VAL A 65 12.23 -4.66 17.46
C VAL A 65 12.24 -4.10 16.03
N LEU A 66 12.85 -4.82 15.08
CA LEU A 66 12.95 -4.37 13.69
C LEU A 66 11.57 -4.28 13.02
N VAL A 67 10.71 -5.29 13.20
CA VAL A 67 9.36 -5.23 12.62
C VAL A 67 8.48 -4.18 13.28
N SER A 68 8.70 -3.90 14.57
CA SER A 68 7.96 -2.82 15.27
C SER A 68 8.29 -1.44 14.70
N PHE A 69 9.54 -1.17 14.33
CA PHE A 69 9.89 0.08 13.64
C PHE A 69 9.19 0.19 12.28
N ILE A 70 9.16 -0.90 11.51
CA ILE A 70 8.47 -0.94 10.23
C ILE A 70 6.99 -0.64 10.41
N PHE A 71 6.31 -1.34 11.33
CA PHE A 71 4.88 -1.13 11.57
C PHE A 71 4.57 0.29 12.06
N ALA A 72 5.35 0.79 13.03
CA ALA A 72 5.17 2.12 13.58
C ALA A 72 5.33 3.21 12.51
N SER A 73 6.14 3.01 11.48
CA SER A 73 6.28 3.95 10.38
C SER A 73 5.06 3.98 9.43
N VAL A 74 4.40 2.84 9.24
CA VAL A 74 3.33 2.66 8.25
C VAL A 74 1.94 2.94 8.84
N VAL A 75 1.70 2.61 10.12
CA VAL A 75 0.37 2.65 10.74
C VAL A 75 -0.30 4.03 10.68
N TRP A 76 0.47 5.11 10.68
CA TRP A 76 -0.04 6.49 10.63
C TRP A 76 -0.46 6.96 9.24
N LYS A 77 -0.14 6.19 8.20
CA LYS A 77 -0.40 6.57 6.79
C LYS A 77 -1.77 6.09 6.29
N GLY A 78 -2.37 5.09 6.93
CA GLY A 78 -3.74 4.64 6.65
C GLY A 78 -3.99 3.18 7.07
N VAL A 79 -5.25 2.77 7.15
CA VAL A 79 -5.64 1.42 7.60
C VAL A 79 -5.22 0.35 6.59
N VAL A 80 -5.40 0.58 5.30
CA VAL A 80 -5.04 -0.39 4.24
C VAL A 80 -3.54 -0.74 4.26
N PRO A 81 -2.60 0.22 4.18
CA PRO A 81 -1.17 -0.12 4.26
C PRO A 81 -0.81 -0.72 5.63
N ALA A 82 -1.48 -0.33 6.73
CA ALA A 82 -1.25 -0.93 8.04
C ALA A 82 -1.61 -2.42 8.09
N VAL A 83 -2.76 -2.81 7.55
CA VAL A 83 -3.21 -4.22 7.51
C VAL A 83 -2.28 -5.07 6.67
N ILE A 84 -1.91 -4.60 5.47
CA ILE A 84 -0.98 -5.31 4.58
C ILE A 84 0.40 -5.45 5.26
N CYS A 85 0.86 -4.39 5.94
CA CYS A 85 2.12 -4.40 6.67
C CYS A 85 2.10 -5.41 7.83
N MET A 86 1.01 -5.48 8.61
CA MET A 86 0.87 -6.46 9.70
C MET A 86 0.96 -7.90 9.19
N LEU A 87 0.23 -8.22 8.12
CA LEU A 87 0.27 -9.55 7.52
C LEU A 87 1.69 -9.90 7.05
N GLY A 88 2.37 -8.95 6.39
CA GLY A 88 3.75 -9.15 5.94
C GLY A 88 4.73 -9.35 7.09
N ILE A 89 4.61 -8.58 8.17
CA ILE A 89 5.44 -8.68 9.37
C ILE A 89 5.28 -10.04 10.05
N VAL A 90 4.05 -10.53 10.21
CA VAL A 90 3.78 -11.85 10.81
C VAL A 90 4.46 -12.96 10.00
N LEU A 91 4.38 -12.89 8.67
CA LEU A 91 5.04 -13.85 7.79
C LEU A 91 6.57 -13.80 7.92
N MET A 92 7.17 -12.60 7.92
CA MET A 92 8.61 -12.43 8.06
C MET A 92 9.12 -12.90 9.44
N HIS A 93 8.40 -12.55 10.52
CA HIS A 93 8.75 -12.95 11.88
C HIS A 93 8.70 -14.47 12.06
N ASN A 94 7.62 -15.11 11.61
CA ASN A 94 7.50 -16.57 11.65
C ASN A 94 8.61 -17.26 10.85
N ALA A 95 8.95 -16.74 9.67
CA ALA A 95 10.00 -17.30 8.83
C ALA A 95 11.39 -17.23 9.50
N ILE A 96 11.68 -16.15 10.23
CA ILE A 96 12.97 -15.98 10.93
C ILE A 96 13.10 -16.94 12.11
N ILE A 97 12.01 -17.23 12.83
CA ILE A 97 12.09 -18.00 14.08
C ILE A 97 11.98 -19.50 13.84
N LEU A 98 11.32 -19.94 12.75
CA LEU A 98 11.11 -21.35 12.46
C LEU A 98 12.39 -22.22 12.56
N PRO A 99 13.58 -21.80 12.09
CA PRO A 99 14.81 -22.59 12.22
C PRO A 99 15.29 -22.83 13.67
N TYR A 100 14.81 -22.02 14.62
CA TYR A 100 15.24 -22.07 16.02
C TYR A 100 14.31 -22.89 16.91
N TYR A 101 13.14 -23.30 16.41
CA TYR A 101 12.28 -24.24 17.13
C TYR A 101 12.72 -25.68 16.86
N PRO A 102 12.84 -26.52 17.91
CA PRO A 102 13.14 -27.93 17.70
C PRO A 102 12.00 -28.57 16.89
N PRO A 103 12.32 -29.46 15.93
CA PRO A 103 11.29 -30.29 15.32
C PRO A 103 10.57 -31.05 16.44
N ALA A 104 9.23 -31.04 16.43
CA ALA A 104 8.43 -31.70 17.46
C ALA A 104 8.89 -33.16 17.64
N ASP A 105 9.21 -33.52 18.89
CA ASP A 105 9.73 -34.84 19.26
C ASP A 105 8.65 -35.90 18.97
N PRO A 106 8.86 -36.86 18.06
CA PRO A 106 7.97 -38.00 17.95
C PRO A 106 8.35 -38.97 19.08
N THR A 107 7.54 -38.99 20.14
CA THR A 107 7.56 -40.02 21.20
C THR A 107 7.37 -41.43 20.63
N PHE A 108 8.41 -42.00 20.02
CA PHE A 108 8.40 -43.35 19.46
C PHE A 108 9.73 -44.07 19.73
N PRO A 109 9.70 -45.38 20.00
CA PRO A 109 10.83 -46.14 20.54
C PRO A 109 11.95 -46.36 19.52
N ASP A 110 13.16 -46.51 20.08
CA ASP A 110 14.54 -46.48 19.56
C ASP A 110 14.91 -47.41 18.36
N PHE A 111 13.95 -48.02 17.66
CA PHE A 111 14.22 -49.01 16.59
C PHE A 111 14.23 -48.45 15.16
N MET A 112 13.82 -47.20 14.93
CA MET A 112 13.64 -46.60 13.58
C MET A 112 14.72 -45.59 13.17
N ILE A 113 15.91 -45.64 13.76
CA ILE A 113 16.97 -44.63 13.64
C ILE A 113 17.36 -44.35 12.17
N ARG A 114 17.38 -45.36 11.29
CA ARG A 114 17.79 -45.19 9.88
C ARG A 114 16.72 -44.59 8.96
N GLY A 115 15.44 -44.67 9.34
CA GLY A 115 14.33 -44.02 8.63
C GLY A 115 14.03 -42.62 9.17
N GLN A 116 14.30 -42.38 10.46
CA GLN A 116 14.13 -41.08 11.11
C GLN A 116 15.07 -40.01 10.56
N ASP A 117 16.32 -40.34 10.20
CA ASP A 117 17.22 -39.34 9.61
C ASP A 117 16.72 -38.83 8.24
N TYR A 118 16.09 -39.71 7.45
CA TYR A 118 15.47 -39.34 6.17
C TYR A 118 14.17 -38.54 6.36
N VAL A 119 13.32 -38.93 7.31
CA VAL A 119 12.09 -38.19 7.64
C VAL A 119 12.41 -36.83 8.30
N ARG A 120 13.43 -36.77 9.15
CA ARG A 120 13.90 -35.53 9.80
C ARG A 120 14.54 -34.58 8.80
N SER A 121 15.40 -35.08 7.91
CA SER A 121 15.99 -34.25 6.84
C SER A 121 14.95 -33.75 5.84
N SER A 122 14.00 -34.60 5.42
CA SER A 122 12.91 -34.16 4.51
C SER A 122 11.95 -33.17 5.18
N ALA A 123 11.59 -33.37 6.45
CA ALA A 123 10.79 -32.42 7.22
C ALA A 123 11.52 -31.07 7.41
N GLN A 124 12.82 -31.10 7.71
CA GLN A 124 13.65 -29.90 7.82
C GLN A 124 13.77 -29.15 6.49
N VAL A 125 13.99 -29.85 5.38
CA VAL A 125 14.01 -29.25 4.03
C VAL A 125 12.65 -28.62 3.71
N SER A 126 11.53 -29.30 4.02
CA SER A 126 10.19 -28.74 3.80
C SER A 126 9.91 -27.50 4.65
N ALA A 127 10.35 -27.47 5.90
CA ALA A 127 10.22 -26.33 6.80
C ALA A 127 11.09 -25.15 6.35
N GLN A 128 12.30 -25.42 5.85
CA GLN A 128 13.19 -24.38 5.31
C GLN A 128 12.62 -23.76 4.04
N VAL A 129 12.13 -24.58 3.09
CA VAL A 129 11.46 -24.08 1.88
C VAL A 129 10.22 -23.26 2.24
N ALA A 130 9.40 -23.75 3.17
CA ALA A 130 8.24 -23.00 3.66
C ALA A 130 8.67 -21.67 4.30
N SER A 131 9.67 -21.67 5.19
CA SER A 131 10.21 -20.45 5.82
C SER A 131 10.66 -19.44 4.77
N THR A 132 11.44 -19.86 3.77
CA THR A 132 11.90 -18.99 2.68
C THR A 132 10.72 -18.40 1.88
N MET A 133 9.71 -19.20 1.55
CA MET A 133 8.50 -18.70 0.87
C MET A 133 7.73 -17.68 1.72
N HIS A 134 7.55 -17.95 3.01
CA HIS A 134 6.88 -17.03 3.95
C HIS A 134 7.67 -15.71 4.05
N PHE A 135 8.99 -15.78 4.12
CA PHE A 135 9.84 -14.60 4.21
C PHE A 135 9.72 -13.71 2.97
N PHE A 136 9.84 -14.28 1.76
CA PHE A 136 9.74 -13.49 0.53
C PHE A 136 8.34 -12.94 0.27
N LEU A 137 7.29 -13.72 0.60
CA LEU A 137 5.93 -13.22 0.55
C LEU A 137 5.73 -12.05 1.51
N GLY A 138 6.18 -12.20 2.76
CA GLY A 138 6.11 -11.16 3.77
C GLY A 138 6.88 -9.90 3.36
N LEU A 139 8.08 -10.05 2.81
CA LEU A 139 8.89 -8.96 2.27
C LEU A 139 8.15 -8.21 1.15
N GLY A 140 7.53 -8.94 0.21
CA GLY A 140 6.73 -8.34 -0.86
C GLY A 140 5.55 -7.53 -0.32
N MET A 141 4.84 -8.07 0.68
CA MET A 141 3.72 -7.38 1.33
C MET A 141 4.17 -6.12 2.07
N VAL A 142 5.28 -6.17 2.82
CA VAL A 142 5.84 -5.00 3.51
C VAL A 142 6.30 -3.94 2.51
N ALA A 143 6.99 -4.33 1.44
CA ALA A 143 7.43 -3.39 0.38
C ALA A 143 6.23 -2.71 -0.32
N PHE A 144 5.18 -3.48 -0.59
CA PHE A 144 3.95 -2.94 -1.16
C PHE A 144 3.23 -1.98 -0.19
N ALA A 145 3.16 -2.33 1.09
CA ALA A 145 2.60 -1.48 2.13
C ALA A 145 3.36 -0.15 2.29
N ILE A 146 4.69 -0.18 2.27
CA ILE A 146 5.54 1.02 2.29
C ILE A 146 5.28 1.87 1.04
N THR A 147 5.19 1.24 -0.13
CA THR A 147 4.90 1.96 -1.38
C THR A 147 3.54 2.66 -1.33
N LEU A 148 2.50 1.97 -0.84
CA LEU A 148 1.17 2.55 -0.62
C LEU A 148 1.19 3.70 0.40
N ALA A 149 1.97 3.56 1.47
CA ALA A 149 2.04 4.51 2.56
C ALA A 149 2.79 5.81 2.19
N TYR A 150 3.89 5.70 1.46
CA TYR A 150 4.80 6.82 1.16
C TYR A 150 4.65 7.36 -0.27
N ARG A 151 4.11 6.56 -1.20
CA ARG A 151 3.87 6.98 -2.60
C ARG A 151 2.48 6.54 -3.09
N PRO A 152 1.39 7.01 -2.46
CA PRO A 152 0.03 6.64 -2.86
C PRO A 152 -0.29 7.01 -4.31
N GLY A 153 0.36 8.05 -4.86
CA GLY A 153 0.20 8.47 -6.26
C GLY A 153 0.58 7.42 -7.32
N PHE A 154 1.24 6.32 -6.94
CA PHE A 154 1.46 5.17 -7.84
C PHE A 154 0.16 4.38 -8.09
N LEU A 155 -0.76 4.36 -7.13
CA LEU A 155 -2.00 3.59 -7.18
C LEU A 155 -3.26 4.45 -7.16
N PHE A 156 -3.16 5.70 -6.71
CA PHE A 156 -4.25 6.66 -6.64
C PHE A 156 -4.02 7.81 -7.61
N THR A 157 -5.09 8.24 -8.28
CA THR A 157 -5.04 9.36 -9.22
C THR A 157 -4.77 10.65 -8.46
N ARG A 158 -3.96 11.54 -9.05
CA ARG A 158 -3.57 12.82 -8.45
C ARG A 158 -4.73 13.82 -8.49
N ASN A 159 -5.81 13.53 -7.78
CA ASN A 159 -6.86 14.51 -7.49
C ASN A 159 -7.32 14.47 -6.05
N ARG A 160 -6.31 14.60 -5.19
CA ARG A 160 -6.52 15.17 -3.88
C ARG A 160 -6.46 16.70 -4.02
N PRO A 161 -7.47 17.45 -3.55
CA PRO A 161 -7.26 18.84 -3.18
C PRO A 161 -6.06 18.88 -2.23
N ARG A 162 -5.15 19.84 -2.38
CA ARG A 162 -4.14 20.02 -1.32
C ARG A 162 -4.90 20.28 -0.01
N PRO A 163 -4.38 19.88 1.16
CA PRO A 163 -5.00 20.21 2.45
C PRO A 163 -5.25 21.72 2.63
N GLU A 164 -4.63 22.56 1.80
CA GLU A 164 -4.71 24.02 1.75
C GLU A 164 -5.89 24.55 0.90
N GLU A 165 -6.59 23.69 0.15
CA GLU A 165 -7.77 24.06 -0.66
C GLU A 165 -9.04 23.63 0.10
N GLU A 166 -9.56 24.53 0.94
CA GLU A 166 -10.80 24.31 1.72
C GLU A 166 -12.07 24.27 0.85
N ASP A 167 -12.01 24.79 -0.38
CA ASP A 167 -13.10 24.74 -1.36
C ASP A 167 -12.94 23.54 -2.32
N ASP A 168 -14.05 22.88 -2.68
CA ASP A 168 -14.03 21.80 -3.70
C ASP A 168 -13.44 22.36 -5.01
N PRO A 169 -12.19 21.98 -5.39
CA PRO A 169 -11.50 22.59 -6.53
C PRO A 169 -12.20 22.27 -7.86
N TRP A 170 -13.14 21.31 -7.84
CA TRP A 170 -13.94 20.90 -8.97
C TRP A 170 -15.19 21.77 -9.19
N SER A 171 -15.61 22.55 -8.19
CA SER A 171 -16.82 23.40 -8.26
C SER A 171 -16.77 24.48 -9.34
N LYS A 172 -15.56 24.90 -9.75
CA LYS A 172 -15.33 25.89 -10.81
C LYS A 172 -15.59 25.37 -12.23
N TYR A 173 -15.70 24.05 -12.41
CA TYR A 173 -15.89 23.44 -13.72
C TYR A 173 -17.34 22.97 -13.90
N PRO A 174 -18.03 23.41 -14.96
CA PRO A 174 -19.37 22.93 -15.27
C PRO A 174 -19.35 21.44 -15.62
N VAL A 175 -20.37 20.71 -15.17
CA VAL A 175 -20.56 19.29 -15.53
C VAL A 175 -21.16 19.20 -16.93
N TRP A 176 -20.54 18.40 -17.79
CA TRP A 176 -21.07 18.05 -19.10
C TRP A 176 -22.12 16.96 -18.96
N TYR A 177 -23.32 17.24 -19.47
CA TYR A 177 -24.42 16.29 -19.50
C TYR A 177 -24.68 15.81 -20.93
N ASP A 178 -25.00 14.53 -21.08
CA ASP A 178 -25.27 13.87 -22.37
C ASP A 178 -26.42 14.50 -23.18
N ASN A 179 -27.24 15.33 -22.52
CA ASN A 179 -28.42 15.98 -23.07
C ASN A 179 -28.25 17.50 -23.28
N ILE A 180 -27.04 18.04 -23.20
CA ILE A 180 -26.80 19.45 -23.55
C ILE A 180 -27.11 19.60 -25.03
N LYS A 181 -28.29 20.15 -25.34
CA LYS A 181 -28.60 20.64 -26.68
C LYS A 181 -27.54 21.67 -26.99
N LEU A 182 -26.61 21.31 -27.88
CA LEU A 182 -25.60 22.22 -28.39
C LEU A 182 -26.33 23.45 -28.92
N VAL A 183 -26.20 24.57 -28.20
CA VAL A 183 -26.77 25.85 -28.63
C VAL A 183 -25.88 26.32 -29.77
N GLY A 184 -26.27 26.00 -31.00
CA GLY A 184 -25.53 26.32 -32.23
C GLY A 184 -25.63 25.19 -33.26
N ASP A 185 -25.28 25.49 -34.51
CA ASP A 185 -25.37 24.59 -35.69
C ASP A 185 -24.35 23.43 -35.68
N HIS A 186 -23.89 23.02 -34.50
CA HIS A 186 -22.87 21.98 -34.32
C HIS A 186 -23.53 20.60 -34.46
N LYS A 187 -23.61 20.12 -35.70
CA LYS A 187 -24.01 18.73 -36.03
C LYS A 187 -22.82 17.79 -35.91
N GLU A 188 -22.37 17.54 -34.69
CA GLU A 188 -21.25 16.65 -34.44
C GLU A 188 -21.70 15.28 -33.92
N GLN A 189 -20.96 14.22 -34.30
CA GLN A 189 -21.19 12.89 -33.78
C GLN A 189 -20.75 12.83 -32.31
N MET A 190 -21.71 12.53 -31.43
CA MET A 190 -21.45 12.21 -30.04
C MET A 190 -20.92 10.78 -29.92
N VAL A 191 -19.81 10.61 -29.21
CA VAL A 191 -19.19 9.31 -28.93
C VAL A 191 -18.97 9.18 -27.43
N GLU A 192 -18.83 7.95 -26.93
CA GLU A 192 -18.50 7.75 -25.53
C GLU A 192 -17.12 8.32 -25.21
N ALA A 193 -16.99 9.05 -24.10
CA ALA A 193 -15.74 9.66 -23.66
C ALA A 193 -14.57 8.65 -23.63
N LYS A 194 -14.81 7.44 -23.11
CA LYS A 194 -13.81 6.35 -23.08
C LYS A 194 -13.26 5.96 -24.46
N SER A 195 -14.02 6.15 -25.53
CA SER A 195 -13.59 5.80 -26.89
C SER A 195 -12.51 6.74 -27.43
N LEU A 196 -12.49 7.98 -26.94
CA LEU A 196 -11.51 9.01 -27.29
C LEU A 196 -10.24 8.98 -26.43
N MET A 197 -10.26 8.20 -25.34
CA MET A 197 -9.12 8.05 -24.44
C MET A 197 -8.13 6.99 -24.96
N GLU A 198 -6.87 7.10 -24.51
CA GLU A 198 -5.84 6.10 -24.78
C GLU A 198 -6.13 4.79 -24.03
N ASP A 199 -5.57 3.68 -24.50
CA ASP A 199 -5.81 2.38 -23.89
C ASP A 199 -5.41 2.32 -22.42
N ALA A 200 -4.30 2.98 -22.04
CA ALA A 200 -3.85 3.08 -20.66
C ALA A 200 -4.89 3.77 -19.75
N ASP A 201 -5.55 4.81 -20.25
CA ASP A 201 -6.55 5.56 -19.50
C ASP A 201 -7.86 4.78 -19.32
N ARG A 202 -8.24 4.00 -20.34
CA ARG A 202 -9.44 3.15 -20.28
C ARG A 202 -9.40 2.18 -19.10
N TYR A 203 -8.23 1.67 -18.75
CA TYR A 203 -8.05 0.80 -17.58
C TYR A 203 -8.15 1.52 -16.24
N LEU A 204 -7.95 2.83 -16.22
CA LEU A 204 -7.95 3.65 -15.00
C LEU A 204 -9.25 4.45 -14.82
N ILE A 205 -10.11 4.45 -15.84
CA ILE A 205 -11.32 5.28 -15.89
C ILE A 205 -12.30 5.00 -14.74
N TRP A 206 -12.31 3.78 -14.19
CA TRP A 206 -13.15 3.38 -13.06
C TRP A 206 -12.85 4.13 -11.76
N ARG A 207 -11.66 4.73 -11.66
CA ARG A 207 -11.21 5.52 -10.50
C ARG A 207 -11.85 6.91 -10.46
N TYR A 208 -12.32 7.40 -11.61
CA TYR A 208 -12.88 8.74 -11.76
C TYR A 208 -14.40 8.73 -11.67
N GLU A 209 -14.95 9.71 -10.96
CA GLU A 209 -16.37 10.09 -11.06
C GLU A 209 -16.57 10.95 -12.30
N TYR A 210 -15.66 11.90 -12.51
CA TYR A 210 -15.61 12.80 -13.64
C TYR A 210 -14.16 12.96 -14.12
N VAL A 211 -13.97 13.21 -15.40
CA VAL A 211 -12.68 13.54 -16.01
C VAL A 211 -12.79 14.95 -16.58
N LEU A 212 -11.73 15.73 -16.44
CA LEU A 212 -11.65 17.09 -16.97
C LEU A 212 -11.35 17.03 -18.47
N ALA A 213 -12.20 17.65 -19.28
CA ALA A 213 -12.04 17.73 -20.72
C ALA A 213 -12.37 19.14 -21.22
N TYR A 214 -11.62 19.61 -22.22
CA TYR A 214 -12.00 20.78 -22.99
C TYR A 214 -12.98 20.34 -24.07
N ILE A 215 -14.20 20.88 -24.02
CA ILE A 215 -15.24 20.71 -25.04
C ILE A 215 -15.52 22.09 -25.62
N TYR A 216 -15.38 22.24 -26.95
CA TYR A 216 -15.49 23.53 -27.64
C TYR A 216 -14.66 24.65 -26.99
N GLY A 217 -13.44 24.32 -26.56
CA GLY A 217 -12.52 25.27 -25.93
C GLY A 217 -12.84 25.64 -24.48
N THR A 218 -13.84 25.02 -23.86
CA THR A 218 -14.24 25.27 -22.46
C THR A 218 -14.09 24.03 -21.60
N ALA A 219 -13.49 24.19 -20.42
CA ALA A 219 -13.21 23.09 -19.51
C ALA A 219 -14.49 22.60 -18.81
N HIS A 220 -14.75 21.30 -18.92
CA HIS A 220 -15.93 20.63 -18.38
C HIS A 220 -15.57 19.35 -17.63
N LEU A 221 -16.41 18.99 -16.66
CA LEU A 221 -16.37 17.69 -15.99
C LEU A 221 -17.25 16.69 -16.73
N VAL A 222 -16.63 15.68 -17.33
CA VAL A 222 -17.28 14.67 -18.16
C VAL A 222 -17.31 13.35 -17.41
N ARG A 223 -18.45 12.66 -17.41
CA ARG A 223 -18.49 11.28 -16.88
C ARG A 223 -17.69 10.35 -17.79
N PRO A 224 -16.88 9.42 -17.24
CA PRO A 224 -16.20 8.36 -17.99
C PRO A 224 -16.99 7.68 -19.12
N ASN A 225 -18.28 7.42 -18.86
CA ASN A 225 -19.19 6.74 -19.77
C ASN A 225 -20.18 7.70 -20.46
N GLY A 226 -20.01 9.02 -20.28
CA GLY A 226 -20.83 10.04 -20.90
C GLY A 226 -20.51 10.22 -22.38
N LEU A 227 -21.40 10.90 -23.09
CA LEU A 227 -21.29 11.21 -24.50
C LEU A 227 -20.64 12.58 -24.70
N VAL A 228 -19.63 12.65 -25.56
CA VAL A 228 -18.89 13.86 -25.88
C VAL A 228 -18.70 14.02 -27.40
N PRO A 229 -18.52 15.25 -27.89
CA PRO A 229 -18.26 15.49 -29.31
C PRO A 229 -16.90 14.90 -29.74
N LYS A 230 -16.86 14.19 -30.86
CA LYS A 230 -15.70 13.38 -31.27
C LYS A 230 -14.42 14.18 -31.55
N LYS A 231 -14.53 15.33 -32.21
CA LYS A 231 -13.44 16.15 -32.73
C LYS A 231 -13.08 17.28 -31.78
N ASP A 232 -14.07 17.85 -31.11
CA ASP A 232 -13.90 19.03 -30.25
C ASP A 232 -13.75 18.69 -28.76
N THR A 233 -13.34 17.45 -28.44
CA THR A 233 -13.04 17.00 -27.08
C THR A 233 -11.55 16.67 -26.91
N THR A 234 -10.91 17.34 -25.96
CA THR A 234 -9.53 17.05 -25.56
C THR A 234 -9.49 16.83 -24.04
N PHE A 235 -9.04 15.66 -23.60
CA PHE A 235 -8.89 15.38 -22.18
C PHE A 235 -7.67 16.07 -21.60
N VAL A 236 -7.83 16.61 -20.38
CA VAL A 236 -6.73 17.25 -19.65
C VAL A 236 -5.89 16.18 -18.98
N ARG A 237 -4.57 16.27 -19.17
CA ARG A 237 -3.58 15.40 -18.55
C ARG A 237 -2.66 16.21 -17.65
N ASP A 238 -2.20 15.56 -16.59
CA ASP A 238 -1.17 16.10 -15.70
C ASP A 238 0.18 16.09 -16.43
N GLU A 239 0.88 17.23 -16.44
CA GLU A 239 2.14 17.39 -17.19
C GLU A 239 3.27 16.51 -16.65
N GLU A 240 3.26 16.19 -15.36
CA GLU A 240 4.30 15.37 -14.72
C GLU A 240 4.04 13.86 -14.86
N SER A 241 2.80 13.42 -14.67
CA SER A 241 2.44 11.99 -14.66
C SER A 241 1.87 11.48 -15.98
N GLY A 242 1.43 12.36 -16.89
CA GLY A 242 0.71 12.01 -18.11
C GLY A 242 -0.69 11.43 -17.88
N LEU A 243 -1.11 11.29 -16.62
CA LEU A 243 -2.40 10.72 -16.24
C LEU A 243 -3.53 11.74 -16.47
N LEU A 244 -4.73 11.23 -16.72
CA LEU A 244 -5.93 12.04 -16.78
C LEU A 244 -6.14 12.84 -15.48
N VAL A 245 -6.62 14.07 -15.63
CA VAL A 245 -7.05 14.91 -14.52
C VAL A 245 -8.56 14.76 -14.36
N GLY A 246 -9.06 14.51 -13.15
CA GLY A 246 -10.50 14.33 -12.93
C GLY A 246 -10.91 14.41 -11.48
N LYS A 247 -12.18 14.24 -11.16
CA LYS A 247 -12.67 14.04 -9.79
C LYS A 247 -12.73 12.55 -9.49
N ALA A 248 -12.20 12.12 -8.35
CA ALA A 248 -12.15 10.69 -7.99
C ALA A 248 -13.52 10.22 -7.51
N ARG A 249 -13.91 8.99 -7.88
CA ARG A 249 -15.17 8.37 -7.45
C ARG A 249 -15.19 8.03 -5.97
N TYR A 250 -14.02 7.73 -5.42
CA TYR A 250 -13.84 7.43 -4.01
C TYR A 250 -12.95 8.51 -3.40
N THR A 251 -13.57 9.58 -2.92
CA THR A 251 -12.91 10.60 -2.09
C THR A 251 -12.83 10.10 -0.66
N GLY A 252 -12.02 9.07 -0.43
CA GLY A 252 -11.92 8.46 0.88
C GLY A 252 -10.55 7.86 1.06
N TYR A 253 -9.85 8.32 2.10
CA TYR A 253 -9.08 7.36 2.88
C TYR A 253 -10.05 6.23 3.22
N PHE A 254 -9.63 4.99 3.02
CA PHE A 254 -10.06 3.93 3.92
C PHE A 254 -9.45 4.30 5.30
N THR A 255 -10.09 5.24 5.99
CA THR A 255 -9.87 5.54 7.42
C THR A 255 -10.36 4.40 8.26
#